data_AF-A0A4Q2QRT5-F1
#
_entry.id   AF-A0A4Q2QRT5-F1
#
_cell.length_a   1.000
_cell.length_b   1.000
_cell.length_c   1.000
_cell.angle_alpha   90.00
_cell.angle_beta   90.00
_cell.angle_gamma   90.00
#
_symmetry.space_group_name_H-M   'P 1'
#
loop_
_entity.id
_entity.type
_entity.pdbx_description
1 polymer ?
#
loop_
_entity_poly.entity_id
_entity_poly.type
_entity_poly.pdbx_seq_one_letter_code
_entity_poly.pdbx_strand_id
1 'polypeptide(L)'
;PLPDYNKDNPAHRFRAFGGTPGHWIEWGRLMLHIHAALEARCEQPPAWLLEDAKGLFNATVRDAWAPDGADGIVYTVDWEGKPVVRERVRWPIVEAMGTAYALYTVTGDRQYETWYQTWWDYCIKYLMDYENGSWWQELDADNKVTTKVWDGKQ
;
A
#
# COMPACT_ATOMS: atom_id res chain seq x y z
N PRO A 1 -4.12 -16.99 -15.53
CA PRO A 1 -4.67 -15.66 -15.15
C PRO A 1 -5.74 -15.19 -16.14
N LEU A 2 -6.68 -14.32 -15.71
CA LEU A 2 -7.67 -13.64 -16.56
C LEU A 2 -7.31 -12.14 -16.62
N PRO A 3 -6.44 -11.71 -17.55
CA PRO A 3 -5.84 -10.38 -17.51
C PRO A 3 -6.85 -9.23 -17.69
N ASP A 4 -7.95 -9.46 -18.40
CA ASP A 4 -8.98 -8.45 -18.66
C ASP A 4 -10.16 -8.48 -17.66
N TYR A 5 -10.04 -9.24 -16.56
CA TYR A 5 -11.13 -9.35 -15.58
C TYR A 5 -11.45 -7.96 -14.96
N ASN A 6 -12.71 -7.53 -15.08
CA ASN A 6 -13.22 -6.22 -14.66
C ASN A 6 -12.62 -4.99 -15.36
N LYS A 7 -12.02 -5.15 -16.55
CA LYS A 7 -11.50 -4.02 -17.34
C LYS A 7 -12.55 -2.92 -17.62
N ASP A 8 -13.81 -3.32 -17.85
CA ASP A 8 -14.93 -2.40 -18.09
C ASP A 8 -15.52 -1.79 -16.80
N ASN A 9 -15.09 -2.27 -15.62
CA ASN A 9 -15.47 -1.74 -14.32
C ASN A 9 -14.24 -1.71 -13.38
N PRO A 10 -13.24 -0.87 -13.67
CA PRO A 10 -11.92 -0.97 -13.03
C PRO A 10 -11.95 -0.64 -11.54
N ALA A 11 -12.90 0.18 -11.09
CA ALA A 11 -13.10 0.54 -9.68
C ALA A 11 -14.08 -0.39 -8.96
N HIS A 12 -14.32 -1.61 -9.47
CA HIS A 12 -15.21 -2.56 -8.81
C HIS A 12 -14.79 -2.78 -7.35
N ARG A 13 -15.68 -2.40 -6.42
CA ARG A 13 -15.41 -2.27 -4.98
C ARG A 13 -14.67 -3.45 -4.32
N PHE A 14 -14.95 -4.66 -4.78
CA PHE A 14 -14.37 -5.89 -4.22
C PHE A 14 -13.28 -6.54 -5.07
N ARG A 15 -13.20 -6.19 -6.35
CA ARG A 15 -12.41 -6.94 -7.35
C ARG A 15 -11.97 -5.99 -8.46
N ALA A 16 -11.18 -5.00 -8.10
CA ALA A 16 -10.71 -4.00 -9.05
C ALA A 16 -9.91 -4.64 -10.20
N PHE A 17 -9.86 -3.97 -11.35
CA PHE A 17 -9.04 -4.42 -12.48
C PHE A 17 -7.55 -4.22 -12.18
N GLY A 18 -6.73 -5.16 -12.69
CA GLY A 18 -5.28 -5.09 -12.62
C GLY A 18 -4.71 -5.45 -11.24
N GLY A 19 -3.60 -4.83 -10.89
CA GLY A 19 -2.96 -4.96 -9.59
C GLY A 19 -3.48 -3.91 -8.60
N THR A 20 -3.59 -4.30 -7.33
CA THR A 20 -3.87 -3.39 -6.21
C THR A 20 -2.61 -3.28 -5.34
N PRO A 21 -1.78 -2.23 -5.51
CA PRO A 21 -0.48 -2.12 -4.84
C PRO A 21 -0.55 -2.17 -3.31
N GLY A 22 -1.66 -1.71 -2.71
CA GLY A 22 -1.91 -1.90 -1.27
C GLY A 22 -1.82 -3.36 -0.82
N HIS A 23 -2.32 -4.31 -1.62
CA HIS A 23 -2.24 -5.73 -1.27
C HIS A 23 -0.80 -6.26 -1.45
N TRP A 24 -0.05 -5.73 -2.42
CA TRP A 24 1.34 -6.15 -2.62
C TRP A 24 2.16 -5.85 -1.37
N ILE A 25 2.07 -4.61 -0.88
CA ILE A 25 2.83 -4.19 0.29
C ILE A 25 2.33 -4.89 1.56
N GLU A 26 1.01 -5.07 1.73
CA GLU A 26 0.43 -5.88 2.82
C GLU A 26 0.99 -7.31 2.85
N TRP A 27 1.08 -7.98 1.69
CA TRP A 27 1.71 -9.30 1.58
C TRP A 27 3.16 -9.27 2.07
N GLY A 28 3.92 -8.22 1.75
CA GLY A 28 5.27 -8.04 2.27
C GLY A 28 5.32 -8.11 3.81
N ARG A 29 4.40 -7.43 4.50
CA ARG A 29 4.31 -7.48 5.96
C ARG A 29 3.92 -8.87 6.48
N LEU A 30 2.95 -9.53 5.85
CA LEU A 30 2.53 -10.89 6.24
C LEU A 30 3.67 -11.91 6.10
N MET A 31 4.46 -11.81 5.04
CA MET A 31 5.64 -12.66 4.82
C MET A 31 6.71 -12.44 5.90
N LEU A 32 6.90 -11.21 6.36
CA LEU A 32 7.83 -10.90 7.46
C LEU A 32 7.31 -11.41 8.82
N HIS A 33 5.99 -11.46 9.03
CA HIS A 33 5.45 -12.15 10.20
C HIS A 33 5.69 -13.66 10.14
N ILE A 34 5.59 -14.30 8.97
CA ILE A 34 5.96 -15.71 8.79
C ILE A 34 7.45 -15.91 9.05
N HIS A 35 8.31 -15.03 8.53
CA HIS A 35 9.75 -15.04 8.79
C HIS A 35 10.05 -15.02 10.29
N ALA A 36 9.50 -14.05 11.02
CA ALA A 36 9.68 -13.93 12.47
C ALA A 36 9.10 -15.14 13.24
N ALA A 37 7.99 -15.72 12.78
CA ALA A 37 7.40 -16.91 13.40
C ALA A 37 8.29 -18.15 13.27
N LEU A 38 9.04 -18.29 12.16
CA LEU A 38 10.04 -19.36 11.98
C LEU A 38 11.24 -19.14 12.90
N GLU A 39 11.76 -17.91 13.00
CA GLU A 39 12.87 -17.58 13.91
C GLU A 39 12.50 -17.83 15.37
N ALA A 40 11.27 -17.49 15.77
CA ALA A 40 10.78 -17.66 17.15
C ALA A 40 10.76 -19.13 17.61
N ARG A 41 10.74 -20.09 16.67
CA ARG A 41 10.85 -21.52 16.95
C ARG A 41 12.23 -22.10 16.62
N CYS A 42 13.24 -21.24 16.51
CA CYS A 42 14.63 -21.58 16.19
C CYS A 42 14.80 -22.29 14.83
N GLU A 43 13.91 -22.03 13.88
CA GLU A 43 14.04 -22.51 12.51
C GLU A 43 14.60 -21.41 11.61
N GLN A 44 15.46 -21.78 10.66
CA GLN A 44 15.98 -20.85 9.66
C GLN A 44 14.88 -20.50 8.65
N PRO A 45 14.45 -19.23 8.56
CA PRO A 45 13.48 -18.83 7.55
C PRO A 45 14.09 -18.98 6.15
N PRO A 46 13.33 -19.43 5.15
CA PRO A 46 13.81 -19.44 3.78
C PRO A 46 13.98 -17.99 3.28
N ALA A 47 15.08 -17.72 2.58
CA ALA A 47 15.49 -16.36 2.18
C ALA A 47 14.43 -15.61 1.35
N TRP A 48 13.65 -16.33 0.55
CA TRP A 48 12.63 -15.75 -0.32
C TRP A 48 11.57 -14.94 0.45
N LEU A 49 11.31 -15.24 1.73
CA LEU A 49 10.36 -14.45 2.54
C LEU A 49 10.78 -12.98 2.64
N LEU A 50 12.07 -12.73 2.87
CA LEU A 50 12.61 -11.38 2.95
C LEU A 50 12.85 -10.77 1.57
N GLU A 51 13.34 -11.57 0.61
CA GLU A 51 13.61 -11.10 -0.76
C GLU A 51 12.32 -10.63 -1.45
N ASP A 52 11.26 -11.42 -1.38
CA ASP A 52 9.98 -11.09 -1.99
C ASP A 52 9.26 -9.96 -1.23
N ALA A 53 9.38 -9.89 0.10
CA ALA A 53 8.84 -8.75 0.87
C ALA A 53 9.49 -7.42 0.46
N LYS A 54 10.82 -7.40 0.25
CA LYS A 54 11.53 -6.25 -0.32
C LYS A 54 11.05 -5.97 -1.75
N GLY A 55 10.88 -7.01 -2.56
CA GLY A 55 10.39 -6.91 -3.93
C GLY A 55 9.01 -6.25 -4.03
N LEU A 56 8.07 -6.69 -3.20
CA LEU A 56 6.70 -6.17 -3.13
C LEU A 56 6.66 -4.72 -2.63
N PHE A 57 7.46 -4.38 -1.62
CA PHE A 57 7.62 -3.00 -1.15
C PHE A 57 8.13 -2.09 -2.28
N ASN A 58 9.22 -2.48 -2.94
CA ASN A 58 9.84 -1.71 -4.01
C ASN A 58 8.91 -1.58 -5.23
N ALA A 59 8.17 -2.63 -5.59
CA ALA A 59 7.17 -2.58 -6.66
C ALA A 59 6.04 -1.62 -6.34
N THR A 60 5.56 -1.60 -5.09
CA THR A 60 4.52 -0.67 -4.64
C THR A 60 5.00 0.77 -4.74
N VAL A 61 6.22 1.08 -4.27
CA VAL A 61 6.81 2.41 -4.40
C VAL A 61 6.97 2.80 -5.87
N ARG A 62 7.49 1.90 -6.70
CA ARG A 62 7.75 2.15 -8.12
C ARG A 62 6.49 2.50 -8.91
N ASP A 63 5.43 1.71 -8.76
CA ASP A 63 4.27 1.79 -9.64
C ASP A 63 3.16 2.69 -9.07
N ALA A 64 3.13 2.87 -7.75
CA ALA A 64 1.94 3.39 -7.08
C ALA A 64 2.17 4.63 -6.22
N TRP A 65 3.40 4.91 -5.77
CA TRP A 65 3.68 6.13 -5.00
C TRP A 65 3.95 7.32 -5.91
N ALA A 66 3.09 8.35 -5.79
CA ALA A 66 3.16 9.58 -6.57
C ALA A 66 3.34 9.43 -8.11
N PRO A 67 2.70 8.47 -8.79
CA PRO A 67 2.97 8.17 -10.19
C PRO A 67 2.39 9.19 -11.18
N ASP A 68 1.58 10.13 -10.68
CA ASP A 68 0.69 10.98 -11.48
C ASP A 68 0.79 12.48 -11.13
N GLY A 69 1.89 12.87 -10.47
CA GLY A 69 2.22 14.27 -10.16
C GLY A 69 1.75 14.77 -8.79
N ALA A 70 1.06 13.94 -8.01
CA ALA A 70 0.66 14.26 -6.63
C ALA A 70 1.05 13.12 -5.68
N ASP A 71 1.39 13.45 -4.43
CA ASP A 71 1.73 12.44 -3.41
C ASP A 71 0.58 11.43 -3.18
N GLY A 72 0.91 10.27 -2.61
CA GLY A 72 -0.04 9.23 -2.23
C GLY A 72 0.06 7.97 -3.09
N ILE A 73 -0.56 6.90 -2.59
CA ILE A 73 -0.61 5.59 -3.24
C ILE A 73 -1.90 5.47 -4.05
N VAL A 74 -1.82 5.30 -5.37
CA VAL A 74 -3.00 5.03 -6.22
C VAL A 74 -3.62 3.66 -5.91
N TYR A 75 -4.93 3.54 -6.12
CA TYR A 75 -5.65 2.33 -5.75
C TYR A 75 -5.33 1.12 -6.64
N THR A 76 -5.25 1.30 -7.97
CA THR A 76 -4.88 0.21 -8.89
C THR A 76 -3.97 0.62 -10.03
N VAL A 77 -3.26 -0.37 -10.58
CA VAL A 77 -2.42 -0.27 -11.78
C VAL A 77 -2.74 -1.39 -12.77
N ASP A 78 -2.46 -1.17 -14.05
CA ASP A 78 -2.50 -2.23 -15.07
C ASP A 78 -1.27 -3.16 -14.97
N TRP A 79 -1.18 -4.12 -15.88
CA TRP A 79 -0.09 -5.12 -15.88
C TRP A 79 1.26 -4.54 -16.33
N GLU A 80 1.26 -3.31 -16.85
CA GLU A 80 2.45 -2.53 -17.18
C GLU A 80 2.82 -1.52 -16.07
N GLY A 81 2.10 -1.52 -14.95
CA GLY A 81 2.33 -0.63 -13.81
C GLY A 81 1.76 0.77 -13.98
N LYS A 82 0.89 1.02 -14.97
CA LYS A 82 0.28 2.35 -15.15
C LYS A 82 -0.94 2.51 -14.25
N PRO A 83 -1.12 3.66 -13.58
CA PRO A 83 -2.31 3.92 -12.77
C PRO A 83 -3.62 3.78 -13.54
N VAL A 84 -4.59 3.06 -12.96
CA VAL A 84 -5.94 2.91 -13.52
C VAL A 84 -6.95 3.63 -12.62
N VAL A 85 -7.09 3.23 -11.36
CA VAL A 85 -7.90 3.94 -10.35
C VAL A 85 -6.96 4.77 -9.50
N ARG A 86 -7.02 6.09 -9.68
CA ARG A 86 -6.05 7.06 -9.12
C ARG A 86 -6.44 7.59 -7.74
N GLU A 87 -7.63 7.25 -7.25
CA GLU A 87 -8.05 7.61 -5.91
C GLU A 87 -7.08 7.05 -4.85
N ARG A 88 -6.83 7.84 -3.81
CA ARG A 88 -6.02 7.47 -2.65
C ARG A 88 -6.94 6.94 -1.58
N VAL A 89 -7.15 5.62 -1.60
CA VAL A 89 -7.83 4.93 -0.51
C VAL A 89 -6.91 4.94 0.71
N ARG A 90 -7.47 4.96 1.92
CA ARG A 90 -6.72 5.05 3.18
C ARG A 90 -5.83 3.84 3.47
N TRP A 91 -6.38 2.64 3.34
CA TRP A 91 -5.70 1.43 3.83
C TRP A 91 -4.38 1.10 3.12
N PRO A 92 -4.18 1.33 1.80
CA PRO A 92 -2.90 1.04 1.13
C PRO A 92 -1.71 1.75 1.78
N ILE A 93 -1.83 3.03 2.16
CA ILE A 93 -0.72 3.74 2.80
C ILE A 93 -0.55 3.33 4.27
N VAL A 94 -1.63 2.95 4.95
CA VAL A 94 -1.55 2.35 6.30
C VAL A 94 -0.77 1.04 6.26
N GLU A 95 -1.04 0.20 5.28
CA GLU A 95 -0.30 -1.05 5.05
C GLU A 95 1.15 -0.81 4.65
N ALA A 96 1.39 0.23 3.84
CA ALA A 96 2.73 0.65 3.47
C ALA A 96 3.56 1.01 4.72
N MET A 97 3.03 1.83 5.63
CA MET A 97 3.70 2.18 6.90
C MET A 97 3.99 0.93 7.75
N GLY A 98 3.04 0.01 7.89
CA GLY A 98 3.26 -1.24 8.62
C GLY A 98 4.38 -2.09 8.01
N THR A 99 4.45 -2.14 6.69
CA THR A 99 5.48 -2.91 5.96
C THR A 99 6.85 -2.26 6.04
N ALA A 100 6.93 -0.92 5.95
CA ALA A 100 8.16 -0.17 6.20
C ALA A 100 8.72 -0.47 7.59
N TYR A 101 7.88 -0.45 8.62
CA TYR A 101 8.32 -0.80 9.97
C TYR A 101 8.83 -2.25 10.06
N ALA A 102 8.12 -3.21 9.47
CA ALA A 102 8.54 -4.61 9.48
C ALA A 102 9.88 -4.82 8.75
N LEU A 103 10.07 -4.20 7.58
CA LEU A 103 11.33 -4.25 6.85
C LEU A 103 12.47 -3.57 7.60
N TYR A 104 12.23 -2.41 8.20
CA TYR A 104 13.21 -1.75 9.07
C TYR A 104 13.63 -2.67 10.22
N THR A 105 12.67 -3.30 10.89
CA THR A 105 12.93 -4.19 12.03
C THR A 105 13.82 -5.37 11.66
N VAL A 106 13.58 -6.01 10.50
CA VAL A 106 14.32 -7.20 10.08
C VAL A 106 15.69 -6.85 9.45
N THR A 107 15.83 -5.67 8.86
CA THR A 107 17.03 -5.32 8.06
C THR A 107 17.95 -4.28 8.70
N GLY A 108 17.43 -3.45 9.62
CA GLY A 108 18.12 -2.26 10.13
C GLY A 108 18.31 -1.13 9.11
N ASP A 109 17.77 -1.25 7.90
CA ASP A 109 18.00 -0.29 6.82
C ASP A 109 17.10 0.94 6.96
N ARG A 110 17.73 2.09 7.20
CA ARG A 110 17.07 3.38 7.46
C ARG A 110 16.23 3.90 6.29
N GLN A 111 16.37 3.36 5.08
CA GLN A 111 15.49 3.73 3.97
C GLN A 111 14.02 3.46 4.29
N TYR A 112 13.71 2.38 5.02
CA TYR A 112 12.34 2.04 5.38
C TYR A 112 11.78 2.97 6.46
N GLU A 113 12.61 3.38 7.42
CA GLU A 113 12.25 4.44 8.39
C GLU A 113 11.93 5.77 7.68
N THR A 114 12.73 6.13 6.66
CA THR A 114 12.52 7.35 5.86
C THR A 114 11.18 7.31 5.13
N TRP A 115 10.83 6.16 4.53
CA TRP A 115 9.52 5.96 3.90
C TRP A 115 8.37 6.02 4.91
N TYR A 116 8.54 5.38 6.07
CA TYR A 116 7.57 5.40 7.15
C TYR A 116 7.24 6.84 7.59
N GLN A 117 8.26 7.68 7.79
CA GLN A 117 8.10 9.08 8.15
C GLN A 117 7.42 9.89 7.04
N THR A 118 7.86 9.69 5.78
CA THR A 118 7.27 10.32 4.60
C THR A 118 5.76 10.06 4.52
N TRP A 119 5.34 8.81 4.77
CA TRP A 119 3.93 8.43 4.73
C TRP A 119 3.14 8.94 5.92
N TRP A 120 3.74 9.03 7.11
CA TRP A 120 3.10 9.71 8.24
C TRP A 120 2.83 11.18 7.98
N ASP A 121 3.80 11.90 7.42
CA ASP A 121 3.64 13.32 7.07
C ASP A 121 2.49 13.50 6.06
N TYR A 122 2.42 12.62 5.06
CA TYR A 122 1.28 12.58 4.12
C TYR A 122 -0.05 12.31 4.85
N CYS A 123 -0.09 11.33 5.77
CA CYS A 123 -1.31 10.94 6.47
C CYS A 123 -1.85 12.08 7.34
N ILE A 124 -0.98 12.76 8.09
CA ILE A 124 -1.34 13.93 8.89
C ILE A 124 -1.88 15.05 8.00
N LYS A 125 -1.24 15.27 6.84
CA LYS A 125 -1.61 16.36 5.92
C LYS A 125 -2.95 16.14 5.23
N TYR A 126 -3.29 14.91 4.85
CA TYR A 126 -4.43 14.66 3.95
C TYR A 126 -5.49 13.69 4.47
N LEU A 127 -5.11 12.71 5.31
CA LEU A 127 -6.02 11.64 5.72
C LEU A 127 -6.60 11.85 7.13
N MET A 128 -5.82 12.36 8.07
CA MET A 128 -6.27 12.53 9.45
C MET A 128 -7.34 13.62 9.55
N ASP A 129 -8.50 13.28 10.11
CA ASP A 129 -9.56 14.26 10.39
C ASP A 129 -9.72 14.44 11.89
N TYR A 130 -9.13 15.51 12.40
CA TYR A 130 -9.22 15.89 13.80
C TYR A 130 -10.58 16.52 14.16
N GLU A 131 -11.34 17.03 13.20
CA GLU A 131 -12.63 17.69 13.43
C GLU A 131 -13.74 16.65 13.63
N ASN A 132 -13.86 15.69 12.70
CA ASN A 132 -14.93 14.68 12.75
C ASN A 132 -14.45 13.32 13.28
N GLY A 133 -13.19 13.22 13.68
CA GLY A 133 -12.57 11.98 14.16
C GLY A 133 -12.24 10.98 13.05
N SER A 134 -11.43 9.99 13.43
CA SER A 134 -10.87 8.99 12.52
C SER A 134 -10.09 9.64 11.35
N TRP A 135 -9.91 8.89 10.27
CA TRP A 135 -9.22 9.31 9.07
C TRP A 135 -10.19 9.19 7.89
N TRP A 136 -10.07 10.06 6.90
CA TRP A 136 -10.80 9.94 5.63
C TRP A 136 -10.52 8.60 4.97
N GLN A 137 -11.55 7.97 4.43
CA GLN A 137 -11.43 6.68 3.76
C GLN A 137 -10.84 6.80 2.35
N GLU A 138 -11.09 7.92 1.67
CA GLU A 138 -10.79 8.09 0.26
C GLU A 138 -10.53 9.55 -0.09
N LEU A 139 -9.48 9.77 -0.89
CA LEU A 139 -9.18 11.04 -1.54
C LEU A 139 -9.15 10.85 -3.07
N ASP A 140 -9.42 11.92 -3.81
CA ASP A 140 -9.23 11.96 -5.25
C ASP A 140 -7.73 12.06 -5.62
N ALA A 141 -7.44 12.17 -6.91
CA ALA A 141 -6.06 12.24 -7.42
C ALA A 141 -5.31 13.52 -7.00
N ASP A 142 -6.02 14.55 -6.54
CA ASP A 142 -5.46 15.82 -6.06
C ASP A 142 -5.41 15.89 -4.52
N ASN A 143 -5.60 14.74 -3.85
CA ASN A 143 -5.64 14.59 -2.39
C ASN A 143 -6.75 15.38 -1.69
N LYS A 144 -7.91 15.53 -2.34
CA LYS A 144 -9.13 16.06 -1.72
C LYS A 144 -10.11 14.96 -1.38
N VAL A 145 -10.82 15.10 -0.27
CA VAL A 145 -11.82 14.12 0.18
C VAL A 145 -12.85 13.85 -0.91
N THR A 146 -13.07 12.57 -1.20
CA THR A 146 -14.02 12.13 -2.23
C THR A 146 -14.80 10.89 -1.78
N THR A 147 -15.73 10.45 -2.61
CA THR A 147 -16.61 9.29 -2.34
C THR A 147 -16.88 8.59 -3.66
N LYS A 148 -15.95 7.73 -4.10
CA LYS A 148 -16.02 7.10 -5.43
C LYS A 148 -15.89 5.58 -5.34
N VAL A 149 -14.83 5.08 -4.70
CA VAL A 149 -14.61 3.66 -4.43
C VAL A 149 -15.31 3.24 -3.14
N TRP A 150 -15.31 4.11 -2.12
CA TRP A 150 -15.90 3.86 -0.81
C TRP A 150 -16.90 4.95 -0.42
N ASP A 151 -17.80 4.62 0.51
CA ASP A 151 -18.81 5.52 1.05
C ASP A 151 -18.53 5.79 2.54
N GLY A 152 -18.39 7.07 2.89
CA GLY A 152 -18.16 7.55 4.25
C GLY A 152 -16.77 7.27 4.82
N LYS A 153 -16.67 7.37 6.15
CA LYS A 153 -15.51 6.94 6.95
C LYS A 153 -15.90 5.67 7.69
N GLN A 154 -15.21 4.57 7.45
CA GLN A 154 -15.33 3.36 8.27
C GLN A 154 -14.18 3.28 9.28
#